data_AF-K2BLM5-F1
#
_entry.id   AF-K2BLM5-F1
#
_cell.length_a   1.000
_cell.length_b   1.000
_cell.length_c   1.000
_cell.angle_alpha   90.00
_cell.angle_beta   90.00
_cell.angle_gamma   90.00
#
_symmetry.space_group_name_H-M   'P 1'
#
loop_
_entity.id
_entity.type
_entity.pdbx_description
1 polymer ?
#
loop_
_entity_poly.entity_id
_entity_poly.type
_entity_poly.pdbx_seq_one_letter_code
_entity_poly.pdbx_strand_id
1 'polypeptide(L)'
;MILSLLKRVFSGQPDNVFRPLRKILQDSSKGFPLEEIVAKFKGTTKSIIFNEDDIEFLLNSKYGQSHTFSVLSVLYPTLDFRNKFHQDHIYPKSLFNPKFLRKKGINETDIDFYLDNVNNIGNIQLLEGLPNEEKSNQEFGDWMLKNFKGNEQEQKEYMQKNYIPEGLSIGFNNFKEFFRKRTDILREQLKGKLI
;
A
#
# COMPACT_ATOMS: atom_id res chain seq x y z
N MET A 1 10.31 -9.54 -11.70
CA MET A 1 11.00 -8.33 -11.23
C MET A 1 10.31 -7.69 -10.02
N ILE A 2 8.99 -7.43 -10.06
CA ILE A 2 8.26 -6.82 -8.92
C ILE A 2 8.18 -7.74 -7.69
N LEU A 3 7.90 -9.04 -7.87
CA LEU A 3 7.81 -10.02 -6.77
C LEU A 3 9.08 -10.08 -5.93
N SER A 4 10.24 -10.07 -6.58
CA SER A 4 11.55 -10.07 -5.90
C SER A 4 11.87 -8.77 -5.18
N LEU A 5 11.33 -7.63 -5.66
CA LEU A 5 11.48 -6.32 -5.02
C LEU A 5 10.66 -6.28 -3.72
N LEU A 6 9.40 -6.72 -3.81
CA LEU A 6 8.48 -6.81 -2.67
C LEU A 6 9.00 -7.75 -1.57
N LYS A 7 9.50 -8.93 -1.94
CA LYS A 7 10.11 -9.86 -0.99
C LYS A 7 11.53 -9.48 -0.55
N ARG A 8 12.11 -8.42 -1.11
CA ARG A 8 13.48 -7.95 -0.81
C ARG A 8 14.54 -9.06 -0.95
N VAL A 9 14.31 -9.97 -1.88
CA VAL A 9 15.05 -11.22 -2.06
C VAL A 9 16.53 -10.96 -2.37
N PHE A 10 16.83 -9.84 -3.01
CA PHE A 10 18.17 -9.47 -3.46
C PHE A 10 18.86 -8.40 -2.60
N SER A 11 18.31 -7.98 -1.45
CA SER A 11 18.89 -6.92 -0.61
C SER A 11 19.97 -7.42 0.38
N GLY A 12 20.83 -8.36 -0.01
CA GLY A 12 21.86 -8.98 0.84
C GLY A 12 22.97 -9.65 0.03
N GLN A 13 23.72 -10.61 0.60
CA GLN A 13 24.83 -11.28 -0.10
C GLN A 13 24.37 -11.93 -1.42
N PRO A 14 24.81 -11.42 -2.59
CA PRO A 14 24.23 -11.82 -3.87
C PRO A 14 24.75 -13.16 -4.41
N ASP A 15 25.94 -13.59 -3.96
CA ASP A 15 26.66 -14.72 -4.55
C ASP A 15 25.92 -16.06 -4.40
N ASN A 16 25.17 -16.22 -3.32
CA ASN A 16 24.36 -17.41 -3.06
C ASN A 16 23.11 -17.51 -3.97
N VAL A 17 22.77 -16.44 -4.67
CA VAL A 17 21.62 -16.39 -5.60
C VAL A 17 22.10 -16.42 -7.05
N PHE A 18 23.15 -15.67 -7.38
CA PHE A 18 23.61 -15.54 -8.76
C PHE A 18 24.17 -16.84 -9.33
N ARG A 19 24.95 -17.62 -8.57
CA ARG A 19 25.52 -18.88 -9.08
C ARG A 19 24.42 -19.90 -9.47
N PRO A 20 23.43 -20.22 -8.60
CA PRO A 20 22.32 -21.08 -8.98
C PRO A 20 21.51 -20.53 -10.16
N LEU A 21 21.22 -19.23 -10.16
CA LEU A 21 20.44 -18.59 -11.22
C LEU A 21 21.14 -18.69 -12.58
N ARG A 22 22.46 -18.43 -12.62
CA ARG A 22 23.26 -18.48 -13.84
C ARG A 22 23.32 -19.89 -14.41
N LYS A 23 23.41 -20.90 -13.54
CA LYS A 23 23.36 -22.31 -13.94
C LYS A 23 22.01 -22.67 -14.58
N ILE A 24 20.90 -22.31 -13.93
CA ILE A 24 19.55 -22.55 -14.48
C ILE A 24 19.38 -21.87 -15.85
N LEU A 25 19.87 -20.63 -16.00
CA LEU A 25 19.80 -19.90 -17.27
C LEU A 25 20.68 -20.51 -18.36
N GLN A 26 21.81 -21.14 -18.02
CA GLN A 26 22.69 -21.82 -18.96
C GLN A 26 22.14 -23.18 -19.40
N ASP A 27 21.49 -23.89 -18.48
CA ASP A 27 20.90 -25.21 -18.73
C ASP A 27 19.54 -25.10 -19.46
N SER A 28 18.88 -23.94 -19.40
CA SER A 28 17.65 -23.66 -20.14
C SER A 28 17.89 -23.49 -21.63
N SER A 29 17.23 -24.31 -22.44
CA SER A 29 17.27 -24.27 -23.91
C SER A 29 16.01 -23.67 -24.55
N LYS A 30 14.97 -23.37 -23.76
CA LYS A 30 13.68 -22.85 -24.24
C LYS A 30 13.15 -21.74 -23.33
N GLY A 31 13.42 -20.50 -23.72
CA GLY A 31 12.83 -19.32 -23.08
C GLY A 31 13.34 -19.06 -21.65
N PHE A 32 12.65 -18.17 -20.93
CA PHE A 32 13.03 -17.78 -19.57
C PHE A 32 12.53 -18.83 -18.55
N PRO A 33 13.43 -19.52 -17.82
CA PRO A 33 13.09 -20.67 -16.97
C PRO A 33 12.51 -20.27 -15.60
N LEU A 34 11.37 -19.59 -15.60
CA LEU A 34 10.77 -19.06 -14.36
C LEU A 34 10.42 -20.17 -13.36
N GLU A 35 9.82 -21.26 -13.83
CA GLU A 35 9.39 -22.37 -12.96
C GLU A 35 10.58 -23.02 -12.24
N GLU A 36 11.69 -23.23 -12.95
CA GLU A 36 12.91 -23.81 -12.41
C GLU A 36 13.57 -22.87 -11.38
N ILE A 37 13.57 -21.57 -11.65
CA ILE A 37 14.04 -20.55 -10.69
C ILE A 37 13.17 -20.57 -9.43
N VAL A 38 11.84 -20.59 -9.57
CA VAL A 38 10.90 -20.65 -8.45
C VAL A 38 11.13 -21.92 -7.62
N ALA A 39 11.21 -23.08 -8.28
CA ALA A 39 11.44 -24.36 -7.63
C ALA A 39 12.77 -24.38 -6.87
N LYS A 40 13.84 -23.81 -7.46
CA LYS A 40 15.18 -23.79 -6.85
C LYS A 40 15.22 -23.00 -5.54
N PHE A 41 14.48 -21.89 -5.46
CA PHE A 41 14.49 -21.02 -4.28
C PHE A 41 13.30 -21.22 -3.35
N LYS A 42 12.37 -22.13 -3.67
CA LYS A 42 11.24 -22.50 -2.81
C LYS A 42 11.74 -22.96 -1.43
N GLY A 43 11.10 -22.47 -0.36
CA GLY A 43 11.46 -22.80 1.02
C GLY A 43 12.74 -22.14 1.54
N THR A 44 13.41 -21.29 0.73
CA THR A 44 14.58 -20.53 1.17
C THR A 44 14.22 -19.09 1.49
N THR A 45 15.11 -18.35 2.17
CA THR A 45 15.00 -16.88 2.34
C THR A 45 15.03 -16.11 1.02
N LYS A 46 15.29 -16.81 -0.09
CA LYS A 46 15.33 -16.26 -1.45
C LYS A 46 14.10 -16.64 -2.29
N SER A 47 13.08 -17.22 -1.67
CA SER A 47 11.83 -17.55 -2.36
C SER A 47 11.13 -16.28 -2.87
N ILE A 48 10.52 -16.38 -4.05
CA ILE A 48 9.65 -15.34 -4.64
C ILE A 48 8.17 -15.69 -4.56
N ILE A 49 7.81 -16.83 -3.93
CA ILE A 49 6.43 -17.26 -3.69
C ILE A 49 5.91 -16.53 -2.45
N PHE A 50 4.74 -15.90 -2.53
CA PHE A 50 4.10 -15.25 -1.38
C PHE A 50 3.24 -16.24 -0.59
N ASN A 51 3.19 -16.05 0.72
CA ASN A 51 2.25 -16.70 1.64
C ASN A 51 1.48 -15.63 2.43
N GLU A 52 0.57 -16.08 3.30
CA GLU A 52 -0.24 -15.21 4.14
C GLU A 52 0.59 -14.25 5.02
N ASP A 53 1.68 -14.73 5.62
CA ASP A 53 2.56 -13.89 6.45
C ASP A 53 3.24 -12.79 5.63
N ASP A 54 3.59 -13.07 4.38
CA ASP A 54 4.13 -12.06 3.48
C ASP A 54 3.09 -10.97 3.19
N ILE A 55 1.81 -11.31 3.04
CA ILE A 55 0.73 -10.34 2.85
C ILE A 55 0.59 -9.43 4.08
N GLU A 56 0.58 -10.01 5.28
CA GLU A 56 0.55 -9.20 6.51
C GLU A 56 1.80 -8.32 6.64
N PHE A 57 2.97 -8.79 6.24
CA PHE A 57 4.18 -7.96 6.18
C PHE A 57 4.01 -6.76 5.23
N LEU A 58 3.45 -6.98 4.03
CA LEU A 58 3.18 -5.90 3.08
C LEU A 58 2.14 -4.90 3.61
N LEU A 59 1.10 -5.37 4.30
CA LEU A 59 0.08 -4.51 4.93
C LEU A 59 0.62 -3.69 6.12
N ASN A 60 1.75 -4.09 6.68
CA ASN A 60 2.44 -3.34 7.73
C ASN A 60 3.41 -2.26 7.19
N SER A 61 3.49 -2.10 5.86
CA SER A 61 4.29 -1.04 5.23
C SER A 61 3.86 0.33 5.73
N LYS A 62 4.84 1.22 5.98
CA LYS A 62 4.61 2.57 6.48
C LYS A 62 5.10 3.64 5.52
N TYR A 63 4.43 4.79 5.52
CA TYR A 63 4.88 5.99 4.83
C TYR A 63 6.35 6.29 5.12
N GLY A 64 7.10 6.68 4.09
CA GLY A 64 8.52 6.99 4.18
C GLY A 64 9.45 5.76 4.15
N GLN A 65 8.92 4.54 4.25
CA GLN A 65 9.71 3.35 3.96
C GLN A 65 9.90 3.19 2.45
N SER A 66 11.11 2.80 2.05
CA SER A 66 11.51 2.71 0.64
C SER A 66 10.64 1.75 -0.19
N HIS A 67 10.06 0.72 0.43
CA HIS A 67 9.29 -0.30 -0.27
C HIS A 67 7.77 -0.03 -0.31
N THR A 68 7.25 0.90 0.48
CA THR A 68 5.80 1.20 0.54
C THR A 68 5.25 1.63 -0.82
N PHE A 69 6.03 2.40 -1.58
CA PHE A 69 5.68 2.74 -2.95
C PHE A 69 5.53 1.50 -3.84
N SER A 70 6.43 0.52 -3.70
CA SER A 70 6.37 -0.72 -4.47
C SER A 70 5.13 -1.54 -4.12
N VAL A 71 4.77 -1.62 -2.84
CA VAL A 71 3.53 -2.30 -2.41
C VAL A 71 2.31 -1.62 -3.01
N LEU A 72 2.24 -0.29 -2.92
CA LEU A 72 1.16 0.48 -3.55
C LEU A 72 1.16 0.30 -5.08
N SER A 73 2.30 0.24 -5.75
CA SER A 73 2.32 0.06 -7.21
C SER A 73 1.65 -1.24 -7.68
N VAL A 74 1.70 -2.30 -6.86
CA VAL A 74 0.97 -3.56 -7.14
C VAL A 74 -0.53 -3.42 -6.91
N LEU A 75 -0.93 -2.67 -5.88
CA LEU A 75 -2.33 -2.34 -5.62
C LEU A 75 -2.92 -1.44 -6.70
N TYR A 76 -2.13 -0.64 -7.41
CA TYR A 76 -2.62 0.31 -8.42
C TYR A 76 -2.13 -0.04 -9.84
N PRO A 77 -2.48 -1.20 -10.41
CA PRO A 77 -1.91 -1.69 -11.67
C PRO A 77 -2.33 -0.88 -12.90
N THR A 78 -3.39 -0.08 -12.79
CA THR A 78 -3.91 0.76 -13.88
C THR A 78 -3.26 2.15 -13.94
N LEU A 79 -2.39 2.48 -12.98
CA LEU A 79 -1.66 3.76 -13.01
C LEU A 79 -0.52 3.72 -14.02
N ASP A 80 -0.40 4.80 -14.78
CA ASP A 80 0.70 4.98 -15.72
C ASP A 80 1.93 5.54 -15.01
N PHE A 81 2.76 4.66 -14.44
CA PHE A 81 3.99 5.01 -13.72
C PHE A 81 5.09 5.71 -14.55
N ARG A 82 4.81 6.07 -15.82
CA ARG A 82 5.62 7.07 -16.54
C ARG A 82 5.44 8.47 -15.93
N ASN A 83 4.30 8.72 -15.30
CA ASN A 83 4.01 9.96 -14.59
C ASN A 83 4.60 9.95 -13.18
N LYS A 84 4.79 11.14 -12.59
CA LYS A 84 5.25 11.27 -11.20
C LYS A 84 4.09 11.02 -10.25
N PHE A 85 4.28 10.06 -9.35
CA PHE A 85 3.37 9.75 -8.26
C PHE A 85 4.00 10.03 -6.92
N HIS A 86 3.17 10.43 -5.96
CA HIS A 86 3.57 10.62 -4.57
C HIS A 86 2.67 9.81 -3.65
N GLN A 87 3.27 9.32 -2.56
CA GLN A 87 2.53 8.77 -1.44
C GLN A 87 1.85 9.92 -0.69
N ASP A 88 0.55 9.79 -0.45
CA ASP A 88 -0.27 10.76 0.27
C ASP A 88 -1.05 10.08 1.39
N HIS A 89 -1.31 10.81 2.47
CA HIS A 89 -2.16 10.32 3.56
C HIS A 89 -3.62 10.63 3.24
N ILE A 90 -4.49 9.61 3.25
CA ILE A 90 -5.94 9.80 3.04
C ILE A 90 -6.51 10.68 4.14
N TYR A 91 -6.25 10.32 5.41
CA TYR A 91 -6.45 11.18 6.56
C TYR A 91 -5.13 11.91 6.85
N PRO A 92 -5.07 13.26 6.77
CA PRO A 92 -3.82 13.99 6.84
C PRO A 92 -3.09 13.78 8.16
N LYS A 93 -1.80 13.43 8.09
CA LYS A 93 -0.94 13.17 9.25
C LYS A 93 -0.90 14.31 10.25
N SER A 94 -0.97 15.57 9.80
CA SER A 94 -0.93 16.77 10.64
C SER A 94 -2.07 16.83 11.67
N LEU A 95 -3.21 16.19 11.38
CA LEU A 95 -4.39 16.16 12.23
C LEU A 95 -4.30 15.07 13.32
N PHE A 96 -3.34 14.15 13.22
CA PHE A 96 -3.11 13.09 14.21
C PHE A 96 -2.27 13.59 15.38
N ASN A 97 -2.82 14.53 16.15
CA ASN A 97 -2.27 14.94 17.44
C ASN A 97 -3.32 14.76 18.56
N PRO A 98 -2.92 14.34 19.78
CA PRO A 98 -3.86 14.03 20.86
C PRO A 98 -4.85 15.16 21.17
N LYS A 99 -4.40 16.41 21.12
CA LYS A 99 -5.24 17.59 21.41
C LYS A 99 -6.37 17.74 20.39
N PHE A 100 -6.06 17.57 19.10
CA PHE A 100 -7.06 17.60 18.03
C PHE A 100 -8.04 16.42 18.12
N LEU A 101 -7.52 15.21 18.35
CA LEU A 101 -8.35 14.00 18.50
C LEU A 101 -9.36 14.14 19.64
N ARG A 102 -8.94 14.62 20.82
CA ARG A 102 -9.84 14.91 21.94
C ARG A 102 -10.89 15.95 21.59
N LYS A 103 -10.49 17.04 20.91
CA LYS A 103 -11.42 18.08 20.44
C LYS A 103 -12.47 17.53 19.47
N LYS A 104 -12.11 16.50 18.68
CA LYS A 104 -12.99 15.78 17.77
C LYS A 104 -13.86 14.70 18.45
N GLY A 105 -13.75 14.56 19.77
CA GLY A 105 -14.55 13.59 20.54
C GLY A 105 -14.07 12.14 20.41
N ILE A 106 -12.81 11.92 20.03
CA ILE A 106 -12.23 10.58 20.00
C ILE A 106 -11.96 10.12 21.44
N ASN A 107 -12.39 8.91 21.78
CA ASN A 107 -12.16 8.31 23.10
C ASN A 107 -10.66 8.12 23.35
N GLU A 108 -10.21 8.32 24.60
CA GLU A 108 -8.79 8.13 24.97
C GLU A 108 -8.29 6.73 24.60
N THR A 109 -9.13 5.70 24.74
CA THR A 109 -8.78 4.31 24.39
C THR A 109 -8.53 4.08 22.90
N ASP A 110 -8.95 5.01 22.04
CA ASP A 110 -8.77 4.94 20.59
C ASP A 110 -7.64 5.87 20.11
N ILE A 111 -7.19 6.83 20.90
CA ILE A 111 -6.16 7.80 20.49
C ILE A 111 -4.87 7.08 20.08
N ASP A 112 -4.39 6.12 20.87
CA ASP A 112 -3.17 5.38 20.57
C ASP A 112 -3.29 4.64 19.23
N PHE A 113 -4.45 4.02 18.96
CA PHE A 113 -4.71 3.38 17.68
C PHE A 113 -4.57 4.35 16.50
N TYR A 114 -5.06 5.58 16.64
CA TYR A 114 -4.97 6.59 15.59
C TYR A 114 -3.51 6.97 15.32
N LEU A 115 -2.74 7.23 16.38
CA LEU A 115 -1.34 7.65 16.29
C LEU A 115 -0.45 6.54 15.73
N ASP A 116 -0.69 5.29 16.12
CA ASP A 116 0.09 4.14 15.66
C ASP A 116 -0.14 3.81 14.19
N ASN A 117 -1.36 4.07 13.68
CA ASN A 117 -1.79 3.68 12.34
C ASN A 117 -1.77 4.81 11.31
N VAL A 118 -1.51 6.06 11.69
CA VAL A 118 -1.49 7.21 10.76
C VAL A 118 -0.57 6.99 9.57
N ASN A 119 0.61 6.38 9.77
CA ASN A 119 1.59 6.15 8.70
C ASN A 119 1.43 4.79 8.02
N ASN A 120 0.54 3.91 8.48
CA ASN A 120 0.38 2.58 7.89
C ASN A 120 -0.28 2.68 6.49
N ILE A 121 0.07 1.77 5.57
CA ILE A 121 -0.43 1.70 4.19
C ILE A 121 -1.97 1.74 4.08
N GLY A 122 -2.70 1.28 5.10
CA GLY A 122 -4.14 1.43 5.22
C GLY A 122 -4.63 2.88 5.21
N ASN A 123 -3.77 3.85 5.51
CA ASN A 123 -4.01 5.29 5.38
C ASN A 123 -3.22 5.95 4.22
N ILE A 124 -2.46 5.18 3.42
CA ILE A 124 -1.64 5.73 2.32
C ILE A 124 -2.27 5.42 0.96
N GLN A 125 -2.20 6.39 0.06
CA GLN A 125 -2.61 6.29 -1.34
C GLN A 125 -1.52 6.80 -2.28
N LEU A 126 -1.66 6.51 -3.58
CA LEU A 126 -0.85 7.11 -4.63
C LEU A 126 -1.66 8.19 -5.36
N LEU A 127 -1.13 9.41 -5.38
CA LEU A 127 -1.68 10.51 -6.16
C LEU A 127 -0.73 10.87 -7.30
N GLU A 128 -1.31 11.18 -8.46
CA GLU A 128 -0.61 11.66 -9.64
C GLU A 128 -0.40 13.17 -9.57
N GLY A 129 0.75 13.66 -10.04
CA GLY A 129 1.04 15.09 -10.11
C GLY A 129 1.96 15.57 -8.98
N LEU A 130 1.94 16.89 -8.68
CA LEU A 130 2.75 17.45 -7.59
C LEU A 130 2.15 17.09 -6.22
N PRO A 131 2.96 17.05 -5.14
CA PRO A 131 2.44 16.88 -3.79
C PRO A 131 1.35 17.92 -3.54
N ASN A 132 0.17 17.45 -3.14
CA ASN A 132 -0.98 18.33 -2.95
C ASN A 132 -0.82 19.06 -1.60
N GLU A 133 0.00 20.12 -1.56
CA GLU A 133 0.24 20.91 -0.34
C GLU A 133 -1.07 21.43 0.27
N GLU A 134 -2.11 21.65 -0.55
CA GLU A 134 -3.45 22.04 -0.10
C GLU A 134 -4.10 21.02 0.84
N LYS A 135 -3.75 19.73 0.72
CA LYS A 135 -4.36 18.65 1.51
C LYS A 135 -3.72 18.51 2.89
N SER A 136 -2.60 19.19 3.14
CA SER A 136 -1.80 18.97 4.35
C SER A 136 -2.53 19.29 5.65
N ASN A 137 -3.65 20.03 5.64
CA ASN A 137 -4.42 20.36 6.84
C ASN A 137 -5.95 20.16 6.70
N GLN A 138 -6.43 19.69 5.55
CA GLN A 138 -7.88 19.59 5.30
C GLN A 138 -8.38 18.18 5.63
N GLU A 139 -9.46 18.07 6.41
CA GLU A 139 -10.09 16.78 6.69
C GLU A 139 -10.53 16.06 5.41
N PHE A 140 -10.41 14.73 5.41
CA PHE A 140 -10.66 13.93 4.22
C PHE A 140 -12.09 14.12 3.67
N GLY A 141 -13.09 14.20 4.57
CA GLY A 141 -14.47 14.52 4.21
C GLY A 141 -14.62 15.86 3.50
N ASP A 142 -14.05 16.92 4.06
CA ASP A 142 -14.11 18.26 3.47
C ASP A 142 -13.38 18.32 2.13
N TRP A 143 -12.25 17.61 2.02
CA TRP A 143 -11.50 17.52 0.77
C TRP A 143 -12.31 16.81 -0.31
N MET A 144 -12.97 15.70 0.01
CA MET A 144 -13.86 14.99 -0.94
C MET A 144 -15.01 15.90 -1.39
N LEU A 145 -15.67 16.58 -0.46
CA LEU A 145 -16.77 17.51 -0.79
C LEU A 145 -16.30 18.69 -1.63
N LYS A 146 -15.10 19.23 -1.39
CA LYS A 146 -14.54 20.35 -2.16
C LYS A 146 -14.21 19.93 -3.60
N ASN A 147 -13.54 18.79 -3.77
CA ASN A 147 -12.98 18.39 -5.08
C ASN A 147 -14.01 17.73 -6.00
N PHE A 148 -15.02 17.03 -5.45
CA PHE A 148 -16.01 16.31 -6.25
C PHE A 148 -17.41 16.93 -6.15
N LYS A 149 -17.50 18.21 -5.78
CA LYS A 149 -18.78 18.92 -5.64
C LYS A 149 -19.56 18.88 -6.95
N GLY A 150 -20.72 18.23 -6.95
CA GLY A 150 -21.59 18.12 -8.12
C GLY A 150 -21.14 17.09 -9.15
N ASN A 151 -20.15 16.23 -8.83
CA ASN A 151 -19.71 15.13 -9.68
C ASN A 151 -19.58 13.82 -8.90
N GLU A 152 -20.71 13.20 -8.57
CA GLU A 152 -20.79 11.97 -7.79
C GLU A 152 -20.13 10.77 -8.48
N GLN A 153 -20.16 10.74 -9.82
CA GLN A 153 -19.54 9.67 -10.61
C GLN A 153 -18.01 9.68 -10.45
N GLU A 154 -17.39 10.85 -10.60
CA GLU A 154 -15.95 11.02 -10.40
C GLU A 154 -15.54 10.73 -8.95
N GLN A 155 -16.37 11.14 -7.98
CA GLN A 155 -16.16 10.80 -6.57
C GLN A 155 -16.11 9.28 -6.36
N LYS A 156 -17.06 8.54 -6.95
CA LYS A 156 -17.14 7.09 -6.83
C LYS A 156 -15.95 6.40 -7.49
N GLU A 157 -15.56 6.85 -8.68
CA GLU A 157 -14.38 6.36 -9.39
C GLU A 157 -13.09 6.58 -8.58
N TYR A 158 -12.94 7.76 -7.97
CA TYR A 158 -11.81 8.05 -7.08
C TYR A 158 -11.79 7.11 -5.87
N MET A 159 -12.94 6.90 -5.21
CA MET A 159 -13.05 6.01 -4.05
C MET A 159 -12.70 4.56 -4.42
N GLN A 160 -13.24 4.05 -5.53
CA GLN A 160 -12.98 2.71 -6.01
C GLN A 160 -11.50 2.52 -6.39
N LYS A 161 -10.94 3.47 -7.12
CA LYS A 161 -9.51 3.47 -7.51
C LYS A 161 -8.58 3.45 -6.30
N ASN A 162 -8.98 4.07 -5.19
CA ASN A 162 -8.16 4.17 -3.97
C ASN A 162 -8.54 3.17 -2.86
N TYR A 163 -9.40 2.19 -3.17
CA TYR A 163 -9.88 1.18 -2.22
C TYR A 163 -10.52 1.79 -0.97
N ILE A 164 -11.25 2.90 -1.14
CA ILE A 164 -11.98 3.57 -0.08
C ILE A 164 -13.30 2.82 0.14
N PRO A 165 -13.58 2.30 1.35
CA PRO A 165 -14.79 1.54 1.62
C PRO A 165 -16.06 2.34 1.31
N GLU A 166 -16.98 1.74 0.54
CA GLU A 166 -18.28 2.33 0.24
C GLU A 166 -19.19 2.33 1.48
N GLY A 167 -20.11 3.30 1.57
CA GLY A 167 -21.11 3.38 2.64
C GLY A 167 -20.58 3.76 4.04
N LEU A 168 -19.28 4.05 4.18
CA LEU A 168 -18.70 4.52 5.42
C LEU A 168 -18.57 6.04 5.43
N SER A 169 -18.94 6.68 6.54
CA SER A 169 -18.62 8.10 6.72
C SER A 169 -17.10 8.28 6.84
N ILE A 170 -16.57 9.22 6.07
CA ILE A 170 -15.14 9.54 5.94
C ILE A 170 -14.66 10.62 6.92
N GLY A 171 -15.44 10.84 7.98
CA GLY A 171 -15.08 11.73 9.09
C GLY A 171 -13.99 11.15 9.99
N PHE A 172 -13.28 12.03 10.69
CA PHE A 172 -12.16 11.62 11.57
C PHE A 172 -12.57 10.65 12.68
N ASN A 173 -13.81 10.75 13.16
CA ASN A 173 -14.40 9.81 14.13
C ASN A 173 -14.49 8.37 13.63
N ASN A 174 -14.45 8.15 12.32
CA ASN A 174 -14.54 6.83 11.71
C ASN A 174 -13.20 6.29 11.21
N PHE A 175 -12.07 6.98 11.45
CA PHE A 175 -10.76 6.53 10.99
C PHE A 175 -10.45 5.07 11.39
N LYS A 176 -10.79 4.66 12.62
CA LYS A 176 -10.56 3.27 13.08
C LYS A 176 -11.31 2.24 12.25
N GLU A 177 -12.58 2.47 11.95
CA GLU A 177 -13.38 1.58 11.12
C GLU A 177 -12.94 1.63 9.65
N PHE A 178 -12.68 2.83 9.14
CA PHE A 178 -12.14 3.06 7.80
C PHE A 178 -10.85 2.28 7.58
N PHE A 179 -9.91 2.43 8.51
CA PHE A 179 -8.60 1.81 8.45
C PHE A 179 -8.72 0.28 8.40
N ARG A 180 -9.57 -0.31 9.25
CA ARG A 180 -9.83 -1.76 9.26
C ARG A 180 -10.40 -2.23 7.93
N LYS A 181 -11.53 -1.66 7.51
CA LYS A 181 -12.21 -2.03 6.25
C LYS A 181 -11.32 -1.85 5.03
N ARG A 182 -10.59 -0.74 4.95
CA ARG A 182 -9.65 -0.51 3.85
C ARG A 182 -8.52 -1.51 3.87
N THR A 183 -7.91 -1.77 5.04
CA THR A 183 -6.84 -2.77 5.17
C THR A 183 -7.31 -4.16 4.75
N ASP A 184 -8.55 -4.54 5.06
CA ASP A 184 -9.14 -5.80 4.61
C ASP A 184 -9.31 -5.85 3.09
N ILE A 185 -9.77 -4.75 2.46
CA ILE A 185 -9.82 -4.66 0.99
C ILE A 185 -8.41 -4.79 0.39
N LEU A 186 -7.42 -4.07 0.93
CA LEU A 186 -6.04 -4.14 0.46
C LEU A 186 -5.46 -5.56 0.59
N ARG A 187 -5.79 -6.27 1.67
CA ARG A 187 -5.39 -7.67 1.89
C ARG A 187 -5.87 -8.55 0.75
N GLU A 188 -7.18 -8.52 0.47
CA GLU A 188 -7.76 -9.36 -0.59
C GLU A 188 -7.20 -9.00 -1.98
N GLN A 189 -6.93 -7.72 -2.23
CA GLN A 189 -6.30 -7.27 -3.47
C GLN A 189 -4.84 -7.74 -3.59
N LEU A 190 -4.07 -7.75 -2.51
CA LEU A 190 -2.71 -8.27 -2.51
C LEU A 190 -2.70 -9.79 -2.69
N LYS A 191 -3.59 -10.51 -2.01
CA LYS A 191 -3.75 -11.96 -2.18
C LYS A 191 -4.02 -12.31 -3.62
N GLY A 192 -5.09 -11.77 -4.23
CA GLY A 192 -5.45 -12.08 -5.61
C GLY A 192 -4.41 -11.68 -6.67
N LYS A 193 -3.38 -10.91 -6.31
CA LYS A 193 -2.27 -10.53 -7.20
C LYS A 193 -0.98 -11.32 -6.95
N LEU A 194 -0.79 -11.88 -5.76
CA LEU A 194 0.49 -12.43 -5.31
C LEU A 194 0.43 -13.92 -4.93
N ILE A 195 -0.76 -14.43 -4.62
CA ILE A 195 -1.05 -15.81 -4.20
C ILE A 195 -2.15 -16.37 -5.10
#